data_AF-A0A7L3S5K0-F1
#
_entry.id   AF-A0A7L3S5K0-F1
#
_cell.length_a   1.000
_cell.length_b   1.000
_cell.length_c   1.000
_cell.angle_alpha   90.00
_cell.angle_beta   90.00
_cell.angle_gamma   90.00
#
_symmetry.space_group_name_H-M   'P 1'
#
loop_
_entity.id
_entity.type
_entity.pdbx_description
1 polymer ?
#
loop_
_entity_poly.entity_id
_entity_poly.type
_entity_poly.pdbx_seq_one_letter_code
_entity_poly.pdbx_strand_id
1 'polypeptide(L)'
;PHGRHPSPHMNYTGITFHLCSSPNDGLLEWPAGHRQVVWSVLDQDPDIVHRMRFSLSFTTDPNQQQVVENDTLQWNKPSITGSFSSFCN
;
A
#
# COMPACT_ATOMS: atom_id res chain seq x y z
N PRO A 1 0.26 -9.39 11.72
CA PRO A 1 -0.41 -8.19 12.25
C PRO A 1 0.29 -7.67 13.51
N HIS A 2 1.49 -7.14 13.35
CA HIS A 2 2.10 -6.25 14.33
C HIS A 2 2.37 -4.97 13.56
N GLY A 3 1.72 -3.88 13.98
CA GLY A 3 1.87 -2.58 13.34
C GLY A 3 3.33 -2.14 13.34
N ARG A 4 3.63 -1.13 12.52
CA ARG A 4 4.89 -0.39 12.61
C ARG A 4 5.15 -0.03 14.09
N HIS A 5 6.41 -0.13 14.51
CA HIS A 5 6.99 0.41 15.75
C HIS A 5 6.18 1.62 16.26
N PRO A 6 5.84 1.72 17.57
CA PRO A 6 4.68 2.44 18.08
C PRO A 6 4.42 3.76 17.34
N SER A 7 3.30 3.79 16.62
CA SER A 7 2.81 5.01 15.97
C SER A 7 2.71 6.12 17.02
N PRO A 8 3.15 7.37 16.71
CA PRO A 8 2.94 8.51 17.60
C PRO A 8 1.44 8.86 17.76
N HIS A 9 0.56 8.27 16.94
CA HIS A 9 -0.89 8.46 16.99
C HIS A 9 -1.57 7.31 17.76
N MET A 10 -1.86 7.52 19.04
CA MET A 10 -2.33 6.46 19.95
C MET A 10 -3.81 6.05 19.81
N ASN A 11 -4.61 6.75 19.00
CA ASN A 11 -6.05 6.47 18.84
C ASN A 11 -6.49 6.30 17.37
N TYR A 12 -5.53 6.05 16.48
CA TYR A 12 -5.79 5.93 15.05
C TYR A 12 -5.34 4.57 14.54
N THR A 13 -6.16 3.97 13.67
CA THR A 13 -5.76 2.79 12.89
C THR A 13 -5.08 3.25 11.60
N GLY A 14 -3.84 2.83 11.41
CA GLY A 14 -3.11 3.04 10.16
C GLY A 14 -3.35 1.88 9.19
N ILE A 15 -3.59 2.21 7.92
CA ILE A 15 -3.62 1.24 6.81
C ILE A 15 -2.52 1.66 5.83
N THR A 16 -1.70 0.72 5.38
CA THR A 16 -0.63 0.96 4.41
C THR A 16 -0.72 -0.05 3.26
N PHE A 17 -0.25 0.37 2.08
CA PHE A 17 -0.21 -0.44 0.87
C PHE A 17 1.24 -0.61 0.46
N HIS A 18 1.61 -1.83 0.12
CA HIS A 18 2.96 -2.18 -0.28
C HIS A 18 2.91 -3.01 -1.56
N LEU A 19 3.80 -2.69 -2.50
CA LEU A 19 4.09 -3.57 -3.62
C LEU A 19 5.12 -4.61 -3.15
N CYS A 20 4.89 -5.87 -3.49
CA CYS A 20 5.77 -6.99 -3.15
C CYS A 20 6.33 -7.62 -4.42
N SER A 21 7.54 -8.17 -4.33
CA SER A 21 8.17 -8.85 -5.46
C SER A 21 7.42 -10.12 -5.85
N SER A 22 7.33 -10.39 -7.15
CA SER A 22 6.67 -11.56 -7.72
C SER A 22 7.50 -12.17 -8.86
N PRO A 23 7.37 -13.48 -9.15
CA PRO A 23 7.97 -14.09 -10.35
C PRO A 23 7.59 -13.38 -11.66
N ASN A 24 6.44 -12.68 -11.69
CA ASN A 24 5.95 -11.97 -12.87
C ASN A 24 6.51 -10.54 -12.99
N ASP A 25 7.35 -10.06 -12.07
CA ASP A 25 7.81 -8.65 -12.10
C ASP A 25 8.60 -8.28 -13.35
N GLY A 26 9.17 -9.25 -14.08
CA GLY A 26 9.83 -9.02 -15.37
C GLY A 26 8.89 -8.76 -16.53
N LEU A 27 7.59 -9.06 -16.37
CA LEU A 27 6.53 -8.87 -17.37
C LEU A 27 5.69 -7.61 -17.10
N LEU A 28 5.81 -7.03 -15.90
CA LEU A 28 5.05 -5.85 -15.49
C LEU A 28 5.79 -4.56 -15.86
N GLU A 29 5.01 -3.51 -16.14
CA GLU A 29 5.53 -2.16 -16.29
C GLU A 29 5.88 -1.55 -14.93
N TRP A 30 7.03 -0.87 -14.88
CA TRP A 30 7.57 -0.16 -13.73
C TRP A 30 8.03 1.25 -14.15
N PRO A 31 7.80 2.29 -13.33
CA PRO A 31 7.07 2.29 -12.06
C PRO A 31 5.60 1.90 -12.25
N ALA A 32 4.99 1.35 -11.20
CA ALA A 32 3.60 0.93 -11.19
C ALA A 32 2.63 2.14 -11.11
N GLY A 33 2.77 3.10 -12.03
CA GLY A 33 1.98 4.33 -12.08
C GLY A 33 0.56 4.15 -12.60
N HIS A 34 -0.29 5.14 -12.31
CA HIS A 34 -1.68 5.22 -12.74
C HIS A 34 -2.55 4.02 -12.31
N ARG A 35 -2.18 3.36 -11.20
CA ARG A 35 -2.96 2.27 -10.61
C ARG A 35 -3.73 2.81 -9.42
N GLN A 36 -5.05 2.67 -9.44
CA GLN A 36 -5.90 3.06 -8.32
C GLN A 36 -5.98 1.94 -7.30
N VAL A 37 -5.69 2.25 -6.04
CA VAL A 37 -5.91 1.37 -4.89
C VAL A 37 -7.09 1.92 -4.12
N VAL A 38 -8.06 1.04 -3.82
CA VAL A 38 -9.23 1.38 -2.99
C VAL A 38 -9.22 0.47 -1.76
N TRP A 39 -9.15 1.07 -0.58
CA TRP A 39 -9.42 0.39 0.68
C TRP A 39 -10.86 0.58 1.06
N SER A 40 -11.47 -0.47 1.57
CA SER A 40 -12.83 -0.42 2.09
C SER A 40 -12.90 -1.24 3.37
N VAL A 41 -13.10 -0.55 4.48
CA VAL A 41 -13.39 -1.18 5.77
C VAL A 41 -14.91 -1.30 5.83
N LEU A 42 -15.37 -2.54 5.77
CA LEU A 42 -16.78 -2.87 5.76
C LEU A 42 -17.28 -3.00 7.19
N ASP A 43 -18.38 -2.32 7.49
CA ASP A 43 -19.22 -2.72 8.61
C ASP A 43 -20.03 -3.96 8.19
N GLN A 44 -20.09 -4.94 9.09
CA GLN A 44 -20.69 -6.23 8.78
C GLN A 44 -22.20 -6.26 9.11
N ASP A 45 -22.92 -5.17 8.80
CA ASP A 45 -24.38 -5.17 8.90
C ASP A 45 -24.97 -6.17 7.88
N PRO A 46 -25.89 -7.06 8.26
CA PRO A 46 -26.51 -8.00 7.33
C PRO A 46 -27.33 -7.29 6.24
N ASP A 47 -27.92 -6.12 6.52
CA ASP A 47 -28.67 -5.31 5.56
C ASP A 47 -27.76 -4.27 4.90
N ILE A 48 -27.67 -4.32 3.55
CA ILE A 48 -26.82 -3.40 2.78
C ILE A 48 -27.25 -1.94 2.91
N VAL A 49 -28.53 -1.67 3.19
CA VAL A 49 -29.04 -0.30 3.35
C VAL A 49 -28.51 0.35 4.62
N HIS A 50 -28.16 -0.46 5.64
CA HIS A 50 -27.60 0.02 6.91
C HIS A 50 -26.07 0.02 6.94
N ARG A 51 -25.40 -0.46 5.88
CA ARG A 51 -23.94 -0.50 5.82
C ARG A 51 -23.31 0.88 5.65
N MET A 52 -22.65 1.35 6.70
CA MET A 52 -21.73 2.48 6.71
C MET A 52 -20.29 2.01 6.56
N ARG A 53 -19.86 1.86 5.30
CA ARG A 53 -18.46 1.55 4.96
C ARG A 53 -17.58 2.80 5.01
N PHE A 54 -16.34 2.63 5.47
CA PHE A 54 -15.29 3.61 5.29
C PHE A 54 -14.47 3.24 4.05
N SER A 55 -14.33 4.16 3.10
CA SER A 55 -13.54 3.93 1.88
C SER A 55 -12.50 5.02 1.67
N LEU A 56 -11.28 4.61 1.36
CA LEU A 56 -10.19 5.49 0.97
C LEU A 56 -9.64 5.02 -0.37
N SER A 57 -9.20 5.95 -1.20
CA SER A 57 -8.47 5.59 -2.41
C SER A 57 -7.30 6.52 -2.62
N PHE A 58 -6.28 5.99 -3.29
CA PHE A 58 -5.22 6.78 -3.86
C PHE A 58 -4.82 6.16 -5.19
N THR A 59 -4.17 6.97 -6.03
CA THR A 59 -3.61 6.51 -7.30
C THR A 59 -2.11 6.65 -7.23
N THR A 60 -1.40 5.63 -7.68
CA THR A 60 0.06 5.65 -7.75
C THR A 60 0.52 6.66 -8.81
N ASP A 61 1.41 7.57 -8.44
CA ASP A 61 2.02 8.51 -9.39
C ASP A 61 3.40 7.94 -9.82
N PRO A 62 3.62 7.65 -11.12
CA PRO A 62 4.90 7.10 -11.58
C PRO A 62 6.10 7.99 -11.26
N ASN A 63 5.90 9.29 -11.06
CA ASN A 63 6.95 10.27 -10.79
C ASN A 63 7.12 10.58 -9.29
N GLN A 64 6.36 9.90 -8.41
CA GLN A 64 6.46 10.13 -6.98
C GLN A 64 7.82 9.66 -6.45
N GLN A 65 8.61 10.60 -5.95
CA GLN A 65 9.91 10.32 -5.32
C GLN A 65 9.73 9.77 -3.89
N GLN A 66 10.66 8.92 -3.47
CA GLN A 66 10.70 8.43 -2.10
C GLN A 66 11.21 9.53 -1.16
N VAL A 67 10.57 9.66 0.00
CA VAL A 67 10.92 10.70 1.00
C VAL A 67 12.32 10.47 1.62
N VAL A 68 12.77 9.21 1.66
CA VAL A 68 14.01 8.80 2.33
C VAL A 68 15.22 8.84 1.39
N GLU A 69 15.00 8.64 0.09
CA GLU A 69 16.05 8.50 -0.90
C GLU A 69 15.61 9.26 -2.16
N ASN A 70 16.09 10.49 -2.30
CA ASN A 70 15.58 11.48 -3.27
C ASN A 70 15.74 11.07 -4.76
N ASP A 71 16.46 9.98 -5.03
CA ASP A 71 16.73 9.47 -6.39
C ASP A 71 15.96 8.18 -6.72
N THR A 72 15.06 7.72 -5.85
CA THR A 72 14.25 6.52 -6.11
C THR A 72 12.76 6.83 -6.24
N LEU A 73 12.10 6.12 -7.14
CA LEU A 73 10.66 6.25 -7.37
C LEU A 73 9.90 5.33 -6.41
N GLN A 74 8.96 5.90 -5.66
CA GLN A 74 8.18 5.24 -4.61
C GLN A 74 7.47 3.97 -5.10
N TRP A 75 7.03 3.96 -6.37
CA TRP A 75 6.27 2.87 -6.99
C TRP A 75 7.11 2.05 -7.98
N ASN A 76 8.44 2.06 -7.86
CA ASN A 76 9.33 1.21 -8.65
C ASN A 76 9.22 -0.26 -8.23
N LYS A 77 9.92 -1.14 -8.96
CA LYS A 77 9.99 -2.58 -8.68
C LYS A 77 10.47 -2.83 -7.24
N PRO A 78 9.75 -3.65 -6.44
CA PRO A 78 10.12 -3.90 -5.04
C PRO A 78 11.51 -4.50 -4.84
N SER A 79 12.09 -5.16 -5.83
CA SER A 79 13.48 -5.65 -5.74
C SER A 79 14.54 -4.54 -5.82
N ILE A 80 14.16 -3.32 -6.23
CA ILE A 80 15.05 -2.16 -6.36
C ILE A 80 14.87 -1.23 -5.15
N THR A 81 13.62 -0.90 -4.80
CA THR A 81 13.30 0.12 -3.78
C THR A 81 12.71 -0.44 -2.49
N GLY A 82 12.44 -1.75 -2.45
CA GLY A 82 11.89 -2.43 -1.28
C GLY A 82 12.95 -2.94 -0.32
N SER A 83 12.50 -3.38 0.85
CA SER A 83 13.32 -4.05 1.86
C SER A 83 12.87 -5.51 2.02
N PHE A 84 13.80 -6.42 2.29
CA PHE A 84 13.46 -7.80 2.61
C PHE A 84 12.58 -7.89 3.87
N SER A 85 11.57 -8.75 3.83
CA SER A 85 10.68 -9.05 4.96
C SER A 85 10.62 -10.55 5.19
N SER A 86 11.06 -11.00 6.37
CA SER A 86 11.03 -12.42 6.76
C SER A 86 9.62 -12.98 6.94
N PHE A 87 8.59 -12.12 6.96
CA PHE A 87 7.18 -12.52 7.06
C PHE A 87 6.59 -13.00 5.73
N CYS A 88 7.30 -12.81 4.62
CA CYS A 88 6.85 -13.19 3.27
C CYS A 88 7.42 -14.54 2.79
N ASN A 89 7.69 -15.46 3.72
CA ASN A 89 8.15 -16.83 3.45
C ASN A 89 7.02 -17.72 2.93
#